data_AF-A0A0N0JP63-F1
#
_entry.id   AF-A0A0N0JP63-F1
#
_cell.length_a   1.000
_cell.length_b   1.000
_cell.length_c   1.000
_cell.angle_alpha   90.00
_cell.angle_beta   90.00
_cell.angle_gamma   90.00
#
_symmetry.space_group_name_H-M   'P 1'
#
loop_
_entity.id
_entity.type
_entity.pdbx_description
1 polymer ?
#
loop_
_entity_poly.entity_id
_entity_poly.type
_entity_poly.pdbx_seq_one_letter_code
_entity_poly.pdbx_strand_id
1 'polypeptide(L)' 'MVVIADTALWLAGIGVVLAVPLTFMVANWVRKNVDHGEMRFGPDGKAIEDEETK' A
#
# COMPACT_ATOMS: atom_id res chain seq x y z
N MET A 1 -10.62 21.28 34.77
CA MET A 1 -10.21 21.54 33.38
C MET A 1 -11.18 20.80 32.48
N VAL A 2 -12.10 21.49 31.82
CA VAL A 2 -12.98 20.88 30.82
C VAL A 2 -12.18 20.83 29.52
N VAL A 3 -11.73 19.65 29.11
CA VAL A 3 -11.03 19.46 27.84
C VAL A 3 -12.10 19.38 26.77
N ILE A 4 -12.40 20.52 26.15
CA ILE A 4 -13.20 20.55 24.92
C ILE A 4 -12.24 20.17 23.81
N ALA A 5 -12.40 18.97 23.27
CA ALA A 5 -11.62 18.55 22.11
C ALA A 5 -12.00 19.45 20.92
N ASP A 6 -11.06 20.28 20.50
CA ASP A 6 -11.23 21.13 19.34
C ASP A 6 -11.14 20.31 18.05
N THR A 7 -11.59 20.88 16.94
CA THR A 7 -11.60 20.22 15.64
C THR A 7 -10.20 19.74 15.24
N ALA A 8 -9.15 20.45 15.65
CA ALA A 8 -7.77 20.07 15.42
C ALA A 8 -7.40 18.77 16.18
N LEU A 9 -7.74 18.68 17.47
CA LEU A 9 -7.47 17.49 18.29
C LEU A 9 -8.25 16.27 17.78
N TRP A 10 -9.49 16.45 17.31
CA TRP A 10 -10.27 15.37 16.69
C TRP A 10 -9.64 14.87 15.39
N LEU A 11 -9.22 15.77 14.50
CA LEU A 11 -8.54 15.40 13.25
C LEU A 11 -7.22 14.69 13.53
N ALA A 12 -6.44 15.16 14.51
CA ALA A 12 -5.21 14.50 14.93
C ALA A 12 -5.47 13.09 15.46
N GLY A 13 -6.49 12.92 16.32
CA GLY A 13 -6.88 11.61 16.85
C GLY A 13 -7.30 10.63 15.76
N ILE A 14 -8.13 11.07 14.81
CA ILE A 14 -8.54 10.27 13.64
C ILE A 14 -7.31 9.89 12.80
N GLY A 15 -6.41 10.84 12.54
CA GLY A 15 -5.17 10.60 11.80
C GLY A 15 -4.31 9.53 12.45
N VAL A 16 -4.15 9.57 13.78
CA VAL A 16 -3.37 8.55 14.53
C VAL A 16 -4.03 7.18 14.44
N VAL A 17 -5.35 7.09 14.64
CA VAL A 17 -6.08 5.82 14.59
C VAL A 17 -6.02 5.19 13.20
N LEU A 18 -6.09 6.01 12.15
CA LEU A 18 -6.09 5.54 10.76
C LEU A 18 -4.70 5.32 10.18
N ALA A 19 -3.64 5.88 10.77
CA ALA A 19 -2.28 5.80 10.22
C ALA A 19 -1.84 4.36 9.93
N VAL A 20 -2.00 3.46 10.90
CA VAL A 20 -1.61 2.05 10.77
C VAL A 20 -2.44 1.33 9.69
N PRO A 21 -3.79 1.25 9.79
CA PRO A 21 -4.57 0.50 8.82
C PRO A 21 -4.46 1.06 7.39
N LEU A 22 -4.37 2.39 7.22
CA LEU A 22 -4.18 2.99 5.89
C LEU A 22 -2.83 2.60 5.29
N THR A 23 -1.76 2.58 6.09
CA THR A 23 -0.43 2.16 5.62
C THR A 23 -0.47 0.71 5.10
N PHE A 24 -1.09 -0.21 5.84
CA PHE A 24 -1.24 -1.60 5.40
C PHE A 24 -2.18 -1.76 4.20
N MET A 25 -3.26 -0.98 4.13
CA MET A 25 -4.17 -0.97 2.99
C MET A 25 -3.45 -0.53 1.72
N VAL A 26 -2.65 0.54 1.79
CA VAL A 26 -1.82 1.01 0.68
C VAL A 26 -0.77 -0.02 0.31
N ALA A 27 -0.06 -0.62 1.28
CA ALA A 27 0.93 -1.66 1.00
C ALA A 27 0.31 -2.89 0.31
N ASN A 28 -0.88 -3.31 0.74
CA ASN A 28 -1.63 -4.41 0.12
C ASN A 28 -2.15 -4.02 -1.26
N TRP A 29 -2.56 -2.77 -1.45
CA TRP A 29 -2.97 -2.27 -2.75
C TRP A 29 -1.79 -2.26 -3.72
N VAL A 30 -0.62 -1.78 -3.30
CA VAL A 30 0.63 -1.83 -4.08
C VAL A 30 0.95 -3.27 -4.44
N ARG A 31 0.92 -4.19 -3.47
CA ARG A 31 1.13 -5.63 -3.73
C ARG A 31 0.14 -6.20 -4.76
N LYS A 32 -1.09 -5.69 -4.84
CA LYS A 32 -2.09 -6.27 -5.75
C LYS A 32 -2.14 -5.63 -7.13
N ASN A 33 -1.77 -4.35 -7.23
CA ASN A 33 -2.05 -3.53 -8.40
C ASN A 33 -0.78 -2.91 -9.01
N VAL A 34 0.35 -2.99 -8.33
CA VAL A 34 1.64 -2.69 -8.93
C VAL A 34 2.23 -4.00 -9.41
N ASP A 35 2.56 -4.06 -10.69
CA ASP A 35 3.30 -5.18 -11.24
C ASP A 35 4.59 -5.31 -10.43
N HIS A 36 4.67 -6.39 -9.65
CA HIS A 36 5.92 -6.79 -9.07
C HIS A 36 6.80 -7.16 -10.25
N GLY A 37 7.81 -6.35 -10.51
CA GLY A 37 8.77 -6.56 -11.58
C GLY A 37 9.63 -7.81 -11.37
N GLU A 38 9.00 -8.96 -11.19
CA GLU A 38 9.46 -10.22 -11.77
C GLU A 38 9.23 -10.16 -13.28
N MET A 39 9.71 -9.11 -13.96
CA MET A 39 10.23 -9.36 -15.30
C MET A 39 11.38 -10.31 -15.07
N ARG A 40 11.08 -11.60 -15.13
CA ARG A 40 12.07 -12.65 -15.00
C ARG A 40 12.89 -12.57 -16.26
N PHE A 41 14.01 -11.88 -16.21
CA PHE A 41 14.91 -11.85 -17.36
C PHE A 41 15.65 -13.17 -17.38
N GLY A 42 15.55 -13.90 -18.50
CA GLY A 42 16.39 -15.08 -18.72
C GLY A 42 17.88 -14.70 -18.72
N PRO A 43 18.81 -15.68 -18.69
CA PRO A 43 20.25 -15.44 -18.83
C PRO A 43 20.61 -14.60 -20.08
N ASP A 44 19.72 -14.58 -21.08
CA ASP A 44 19.82 -13.86 -22.34
C ASP A 44 19.26 -12.42 -22.31
N GLY A 45 18.83 -11.93 -21.14
CA GLY A 45 18.35 -10.54 -20.97
C GLY A 45 16.98 -10.23 -21.58
N LYS A 46 16.21 -11.27 -21.96
CA LYS A 46 14.83 -11.15 -22.48
C LYS A 46 13.83 -11.34 -21.35
N ALA A 47 12.75 -10.55 -21.35
CA ALA A 47 11.65 -10.73 -20.42
C ALA A 47 11.00 -12.10 -20.65
N ILE A 48 10.93 -12.93 -19.62
CA ILE A 48 10.12 -14.14 -19.60
C ILE A 48 8.71 -13.68 -19.26
N GLU A 49 7.90 -13.51 -20.30
CA GLU A 49 6.46 -13.41 -20.15
C GLU A 49 5.97 -14.83 -19.83
N ASP A 50 5.49 -15.08 -18.61
CA ASP A 50 4.78 -16.32 -18.27
C ASP A 50 3.37 -16.28 -18.92
N GLU A 51 3.32 -16.19 -20.25
CA GLU A 51 2.10 -16.35 -21.04
C GLU A 51 1.91 -17.84 -21.34
N GLU A 52 1.19 -18.54 -20.44
CA GLU A 52 0.21 -19.58 -20.76
C GLU A 52 -0.08 -20.43 -19.51
N THR A 53 -1.13 -20.07 -18.76
CA THR A 53 -2.05 -21.08 -18.24
C THR A 53 -3.46 -20.49 -18.22
N LYS A 54 -4.15 -20.74 -19.33
CA LYS A 54 -5.60 -20.93 -19.54
C LYS A 54 -6.59 -20.55 -18.43
#